data_AF-A0A4Y2C9P9-F1
#
_entry.id   AF-A0A4Y2C9P9-F1
#
_cell.length_a   1.000
_cell.length_b   1.000
_cell.length_c   1.000
_cell.angle_alpha   90.00
_cell.angle_beta   90.00
_cell.angle_gamma   90.00
#
_symmetry.space_group_name_H-M   'P 1'
#
loop_
_entity.id
_entity.type
_entity.pdbx_description
1 polymer ?
#
loop_
_entity_poly.entity_id
_entity_poly.type
_entity_poly.pdbx_seq_one_letter_code
_entity_poly.pdbx_strand_id
1 'polypeptide(L)'
;MDGCTKGPYSYSGAIGLLLKDCEKTPVLKFDQIDCTLQPFDLKDIKKLKPPLTMYIKYKDLREICKEEEFPVQTFEEFPCHTQSVERCVKLISEAAMNVCGETARDGYISAKLQERKELPTIDNKGQYYSNT
;
A
#
# COMPACT_ATOMS: atom_id res chain seq x y z
N MET A 1 8.53 30.24 -16.91
CA MET A 1 7.51 29.17 -16.95
C MET A 1 7.15 28.90 -15.51
N ASP A 2 6.01 29.41 -15.07
CA ASP A 2 5.89 29.97 -13.72
C ASP A 2 5.27 28.97 -12.73
N GLY A 3 5.52 27.68 -12.94
CA GLY A 3 5.28 26.59 -11.97
C GLY A 3 3.85 26.39 -11.42
N CYS A 4 2.89 27.25 -11.76
CA CYS A 4 1.55 27.23 -11.20
C CYS A 4 0.72 26.08 -11.80
N THR A 5 0.71 24.93 -11.15
CA THR A 5 -0.29 23.89 -11.41
C THR A 5 -1.63 24.37 -10.87
N LYS A 6 -2.53 24.81 -11.76
CA LYS A 6 -3.94 24.93 -11.40
C LYS A 6 -4.45 23.50 -11.24
N GLY A 7 -4.97 23.16 -10.06
CA GLY A 7 -5.56 21.85 -9.79
C GLY A 7 -6.64 21.48 -10.82
N PRO A 8 -7.08 20.20 -10.84
CA PRO A 8 -7.99 19.71 -11.87
C PRO A 8 -9.21 20.62 -12.04
N TYR A 9 -9.43 21.10 -13.27
CA TYR A 9 -10.42 22.13 -13.61
C TYR A 9 -11.87 21.67 -13.36
N SER A 10 -12.09 20.35 -13.24
CA SER A 10 -13.35 19.74 -12.84
C SER A 10 -13.17 18.26 -12.53
N TYR A 11 -14.01 17.71 -11.65
CA TYR A 11 -14.11 16.28 -11.43
C TYR A 11 -14.95 15.63 -12.54
N SER A 12 -14.38 14.64 -13.25
CA SER A 12 -15.03 13.92 -14.36
C SER A 12 -15.34 12.45 -14.00
N GLY A 13 -16.28 11.84 -14.73
CA GLY A 13 -16.75 10.48 -14.48
C GLY A 13 -17.72 10.35 -13.31
N ALA A 14 -18.32 9.16 -13.14
CA ALA A 14 -19.36 8.92 -12.13
C ALA A 14 -18.87 9.19 -10.70
N ILE A 15 -17.63 8.80 -10.38
CA ILE A 15 -16.99 9.06 -9.07
C ILE A 15 -16.67 10.56 -8.92
N GLY A 16 -16.15 11.21 -9.96
CA GLY A 16 -15.84 12.63 -9.91
C GLY A 16 -17.08 13.50 -9.68
N LEU A 17 -18.23 13.13 -10.28
CA LEU A 17 -19.49 13.85 -10.05
C LEU A 17 -19.97 13.76 -8.59
N LEU A 18 -19.71 12.65 -7.89
CA LEU A 18 -20.02 12.49 -6.46
C LEU A 18 -19.16 13.38 -5.55
N LEU A 19 -17.98 13.81 -6.01
CA LEU A 19 -17.07 14.68 -5.24
C LEU A 19 -17.45 16.17 -5.31
N LYS A 20 -18.35 16.58 -6.23
CA LYS A 20 -18.77 17.99 -6.39
C LYS A 20 -19.39 18.59 -5.13
N ASP A 21 -19.97 17.77 -4.27
CA ASP A 21 -20.60 18.20 -3.01
C ASP A 21 -19.78 17.81 -1.76
N CYS A 22 -18.60 17.19 -1.92
CA CYS A 22 -17.75 16.81 -0.78
C CYS A 22 -17.35 18.02 0.07
N GLU A 23 -17.08 19.19 -0.54
CA GLU A 23 -16.72 20.42 0.17
C GLU A 23 -17.84 20.96 1.07
N LYS A 24 -19.10 20.58 0.81
CA LYS A 24 -20.27 20.97 1.62
C LYS A 24 -20.52 20.02 2.80
N THR A 25 -19.80 18.90 2.84
CA THR A 25 -19.95 17.92 3.93
C THR A 25 -19.39 18.53 5.20
N PRO A 26 -20.15 18.56 6.31
CA PRO A 26 -19.65 19.11 7.56
C PRO A 26 -18.40 18.36 7.99
N VAL A 27 -17.36 19.10 8.37
CA VAL A 27 -16.13 18.51 8.91
C VAL A 27 -16.51 17.71 10.16
N LEU A 28 -16.39 16.39 10.06
CA LEU A 28 -16.59 15.50 11.19
C LEU A 28 -15.51 15.80 12.23
N LYS A 29 -15.94 16.15 13.44
CA LYS A 29 -15.02 16.23 14.57
C LYS A 29 -14.77 14.81 15.03
N PHE A 30 -13.55 14.34 14.81
CA PHE A 30 -13.10 13.06 15.33
C PHE A 30 -12.73 13.22 16.80
N ASP A 31 -13.14 12.25 17.61
CA ASP A 31 -12.67 12.16 18.98
C ASP A 31 -11.16 11.86 18.97
N GLN A 32 -10.44 12.46 19.90
CA GLN A 32 -9.01 12.19 20.06
C GLN A 32 -8.85 10.71 20.44
N ILE A 33 -8.09 9.97 19.62
CA ILE A 33 -7.70 8.61 19.97
C ILE A 33 -6.70 8.73 21.12
N ASP A 34 -7.12 8.33 22.31
CA ASP A 34 -6.26 8.28 23.49
C ASP A 34 -5.42 6.99 23.42
N CYS A 35 -4.35 7.04 22.62
CA CYS A 35 -3.41 5.93 22.48
C CYS A 35 -2.11 6.24 23.23
N THR A 36 -1.84 5.45 24.27
CA THR A 36 -0.54 5.46 24.94
C THR A 36 0.46 4.75 24.04
N LEU A 37 1.19 5.51 23.23
CA LEU A 37 2.32 4.97 22.48
C LEU A 37 3.35 4.46 23.49
N GLN A 38 3.73 3.18 23.36
CA GLN A 38 4.83 2.61 24.12
C GLN A 38 6.09 3.48 23.88
N PRO A 39 6.86 3.82 24.92
CA PRO A 39 8.11 4.57 24.75
C PRO A 39 9.01 3.83 23.75
N PHE A 40 9.31 4.49 22.63
CA PHE A 40 10.22 3.94 21.64
C PHE A 40 11.66 4.07 22.15
N ASP A 41 12.40 2.96 22.22
CA ASP A 41 13.80 2.99 22.65
C ASP A 41 14.62 3.77 21.61
N LEU A 42 15.35 4.79 22.07
CA LEU A 42 16.23 5.62 21.24
C LEU A 42 17.28 4.77 20.50
N LYS A 43 17.60 3.58 21.02
CA LYS A 43 18.49 2.60 20.39
C LYS A 43 17.89 1.99 19.12
N ASP A 44 16.57 1.93 19.00
CA ASP A 44 15.86 1.36 17.86
C ASP A 44 15.63 2.36 16.71
N ILE A 45 16.04 3.62 16.86
CA ILE A 45 15.91 4.65 15.80
C ILE A 45 16.57 4.20 14.49
N LYS A 46 17.65 3.42 14.57
CA LYS A 46 18.32 2.87 13.39
C LYS A 46 17.42 1.94 12.56
N LYS A 47 16.47 1.24 13.20
CA LYS A 47 15.48 0.37 12.52
C LYS A 47 14.40 1.17 11.79
N LEU A 48 14.21 2.44 12.14
CA LEU A 48 13.21 3.32 11.54
C LEU A 48 13.71 4.04 10.29
N LYS A 49 15.02 3.98 9.98
CA LYS A 49 15.54 4.56 8.75
C LYS A 49 15.06 3.73 7.55
N PRO A 50 14.38 4.35 6.57
CA PRO A 50 14.06 3.68 5.32
C PRO A 50 15.34 3.16 4.66
N PRO A 51 15.31 1.99 3.99
CA PRO A 51 16.47 1.45 3.27
C PRO A 51 17.13 2.48 2.34
N LEU A 52 16.31 3.33 1.73
CA LEU A 52 16.72 4.37 0.80
C LEU A 52 17.62 5.46 1.43
N THR A 53 17.45 5.77 2.72
CA THR A 53 18.21 6.81 3.44
C THR A 53 19.12 6.23 4.53
N MET A 54 19.28 4.90 4.56
CA MET A 54 20.06 4.19 5.57
C MET A 54 21.52 4.67 5.61
N TYR A 55 22.10 4.94 4.44
CA TYR A 55 23.50 5.36 4.27
C TYR A 55 23.69 6.89 4.25
N ILE A 56 22.61 7.67 4.28
CA ILE A 56 22.67 9.13 4.23
C ILE A 56 22.73 9.70 5.66
N LYS A 57 23.63 10.65 5.89
CA LYS A 57 23.74 11.31 7.20
C LYS A 57 22.62 12.34 7.36
N TYR A 58 22.23 12.59 8.61
CA TYR A 58 21.12 13.50 8.91
C TYR A 58 21.41 14.97 8.54
N LYS A 59 22.69 15.38 8.48
CA LYS A 59 23.07 16.72 8.02
C LYS A 59 22.78 16.86 6.52
N ASP A 60 23.25 15.91 5.74
CA ASP A 60 23.06 15.83 4.29
C ASP A 60 21.57 15.70 3.93
N LEU A 61 20.78 14.92 4.68
CA LEU A 61 19.31 14.86 4.51
C LEU A 61 18.63 16.22 4.71
N ARG A 62 19.06 17.01 5.69
CA ARG A 62 18.49 18.35 5.91
C ARG A 62 18.89 19.34 4.84
N GLU A 63 20.01 19.12 4.18
CA GLU A 63 20.50 19.93 3.06
C GLU A 63 19.71 19.59 1.79
N ILE A 64 19.55 18.29 1.50
CA ILE A 64 18.66 17.75 0.44
C ILE A 64 17.24 18.30 0.56
N CYS A 65 16.67 18.38 1.76
CA CYS A 65 15.31 18.90 1.95
C CYS A 65 15.20 20.42 1.87
N LYS A 66 16.33 21.16 1.92
CA LYS A 66 16.36 22.62 1.87
C LYS A 66 16.68 23.15 0.48
N GLU A 67 17.47 22.41 -0.29
CA GLU A 67 17.68 22.71 -1.70
C GLU A 67 16.43 22.26 -2.48
N GLU A 68 15.81 23.16 -3.23
CA GLU A 68 14.69 22.80 -4.13
C GLU A 68 15.16 21.93 -5.31
N GLU A 69 16.47 21.88 -5.55
CA GLU A 69 17.11 20.83 -6.33
C GLU A 69 17.45 19.67 -5.41
N PHE A 70 16.75 18.55 -5.61
CA PHE A 70 17.27 17.26 -5.17
C PHE A 70 18.70 17.14 -5.70
N PRO A 71 19.75 17.02 -4.85
CA PRO A 71 21.04 16.67 -5.39
C PRO A 71 20.85 15.38 -6.16
N VAL A 72 21.54 15.26 -7.29
CA VAL A 72 21.64 14.03 -8.09
C VAL A 72 22.44 13.00 -7.28
N GLN A 73 22.02 12.72 -6.06
CA GLN A 73 22.33 11.50 -5.38
C GLN A 73 21.49 10.48 -6.13
N THR A 74 22.14 9.80 -7.08
CA THR A 74 21.61 8.62 -7.74
C THR A 74 21.24 7.65 -6.65
N PHE A 75 19.97 7.68 -6.22
CA PHE A 75 19.40 6.53 -5.55
C PHE A 75 19.67 5.34 -6.45
N GLU A 76 20.02 4.21 -5.87
CA GLU A 76 20.11 2.98 -6.63
C GLU A 76 18.80 2.85 -7.40
N GLU A 77 18.88 2.89 -8.73
CA GLU A 77 17.71 2.83 -9.58
C GLU A 77 17.20 1.40 -9.46
N PHE A 78 16.31 1.19 -8.49
CA PHE A 78 15.68 -0.09 -8.34
C PHE A 78 14.93 -0.36 -9.65
N PRO A 79 15.20 -1.46 -10.34
CA PRO A 79 14.55 -1.72 -11.61
C PRO A 79 13.05 -1.87 -11.36
N CYS A 80 12.29 -0.82 -11.67
CA CYS A 80 10.84 -0.77 -11.50
C CYS A 80 10.12 -1.71 -12.49
N HIS A 81 10.80 -2.03 -13.60
CA HIS A 81 10.32 -2.86 -14.70
C HIS A 81 11.10 -4.19 -14.77
N THR A 82 11.20 -4.90 -13.65
CA THR A 82 11.69 -6.28 -13.74
C THR A 82 10.60 -7.19 -14.31
N GLN A 83 11.03 -8.22 -15.04
CA GLN A 83 10.16 -9.32 -15.48
C GLN A 83 9.42 -9.97 -14.30
N SER A 84 9.99 -9.93 -13.08
CA SER A 84 9.30 -10.42 -11.88
C SER A 84 8.08 -9.56 -11.54
N VAL A 85 8.25 -8.23 -11.52
CA VAL A 85 7.14 -7.29 -11.25
C VAL A 85 6.06 -7.43 -12.32
N GLU A 86 6.43 -7.50 -13.60
CA GLU A 86 5.46 -7.68 -14.70
C GLU A 86 4.67 -8.98 -14.56
N ARG A 87 5.36 -10.09 -14.25
CA ARG A 87 4.70 -11.39 -14.02
C ARG A 87 3.76 -11.35 -12.81
N CYS A 88 4.16 -10.72 -11.71
CA CYS A 88 3.31 -10.56 -10.54
C CYS A 88 2.06 -9.74 -10.86
N VAL A 89 2.20 -8.59 -11.51
CA VAL A 89 1.07 -7.73 -11.90
C VAL A 89 0.12 -8.49 -12.82
N LYS A 90 0.64 -9.23 -13.79
CA LYS A 90 -0.15 -10.08 -14.69
C LYS A 90 -0.96 -11.14 -13.92
N LEU A 91 -0.30 -11.93 -13.06
CA LEU A 91 -0.96 -12.97 -12.27
C LEU A 91 -2.06 -12.40 -11.36
N ILE A 92 -1.78 -11.28 -10.69
CA ILE A 92 -2.76 -10.61 -9.82
C ILE A 92 -3.95 -10.13 -10.64
N SER A 93 -3.69 -9.56 -11.83
CA SER A 93 -4.74 -9.04 -12.71
C SER A 93 -5.62 -10.17 -13.25
N GLU A 94 -5.02 -11.27 -13.72
CA GLU A 94 -5.74 -12.46 -14.18
C GLU A 94 -6.58 -13.08 -13.06
N ALA A 95 -6.03 -13.20 -11.85
CA ALA A 95 -6.78 -13.69 -10.69
C ALA A 95 -7.94 -12.76 -10.31
N ALA A 96 -7.72 -11.45 -10.34
CA ALA A 96 -8.75 -10.45 -10.04
C ALA A 96 -9.88 -10.47 -11.10
N MET A 97 -9.54 -10.67 -12.37
CA MET A 97 -10.53 -10.78 -13.45
C MET A 97 -11.46 -11.98 -13.25
N ASN A 98 -10.97 -13.11 -12.72
CA ASN A 98 -11.77 -14.29 -12.46
C ASN A 98 -12.83 -14.10 -11.35
N VAL A 99 -12.70 -13.08 -10.52
CA VAL A 99 -13.66 -12.73 -9.46
C VAL A 99 -14.43 -11.43 -9.75
N CYS A 100 -14.28 -10.90 -10.95
CA CYS A 100 -14.97 -9.70 -11.38
C CYS A 100 -16.43 -10.04 -11.76
N GLY A 101 -17.38 -9.31 -11.16
CA GLY A 101 -18.82 -9.58 -11.29
C GLY A 101 -19.39 -10.38 -10.12
N GLU A 102 -20.68 -10.15 -9.83
CA GLU A 102 -21.37 -10.73 -8.66
C GLU A 102 -21.37 -12.26 -8.69
N THR A 103 -21.82 -12.86 -9.79
CA THR A 103 -21.92 -14.32 -9.95
C THR A 103 -20.55 -15.01 -9.88
N ALA A 104 -19.53 -14.43 -10.52
CA ALA A 104 -18.17 -14.99 -10.52
C ALA A 104 -17.55 -14.95 -9.11
N ARG A 105 -17.75 -13.83 -8.41
CA ARG A 105 -17.31 -13.67 -7.03
C ARG A 105 -18.02 -14.64 -6.08
N ASP A 106 -19.34 -14.77 -6.20
CA ASP A 106 -20.13 -15.68 -5.37
C ASP A 106 -19.74 -17.15 -5.60
N GLY A 107 -19.55 -17.53 -6.87
CA GLY A 107 -19.05 -18.86 -7.24
C GLY A 107 -17.66 -19.14 -6.66
N TYR A 108 -16.74 -18.17 -6.71
CA TYR A 108 -15.41 -18.30 -6.12
C TYR A 108 -15.45 -18.47 -4.60
N ILE A 109 -16.26 -17.66 -3.90
CA ILE A 109 -16.43 -17.75 -2.45
C ILE A 109 -17.02 -19.10 -2.06
N SER A 110 -18.08 -19.53 -2.75
CA SER A 110 -18.75 -20.80 -2.51
C SER A 110 -17.80 -21.99 -2.71
N ALA A 111 -17.02 -21.99 -3.79
CA ALA A 111 -16.01 -23.01 -4.04
C ALA A 111 -14.94 -23.05 -2.94
N LYS A 112 -14.44 -21.89 -2.49
CA LYS A 112 -13.46 -21.84 -1.40
C LYS A 112 -14.01 -22.28 -0.05
N LEU A 113 -15.28 -22.01 0.24
CA LEU A 113 -15.94 -22.52 1.43
C LEU A 113 -16.08 -24.04 1.39
N GLN A 114 -16.36 -24.62 0.22
CA GLN A 114 -16.44 -26.06 0.06
C GLN A 114 -15.08 -26.73 0.21
N GLU A 115 -14.03 -26.22 -0.43
CA GLU A 115 -12.66 -26.71 -0.29
C GLU A 115 -12.20 -26.70 1.17
N ARG A 116 -12.51 -25.64 1.92
CA ARG A 116 -12.18 -25.55 3.36
C ARG A 116 -12.88 -26.60 4.23
N LYS A 117 -14.03 -27.11 3.82
CA LYS A 117 -14.71 -28.21 4.53
C LYS A 117 -14.04 -29.56 4.28
N GLU A 118 -13.40 -29.71 3.13
CA GLU A 118 -12.67 -30.93 2.74
C GLU A 118 -11.26 -30.97 3.32
N LEU A 119 -10.71 -29.82 3.72
CA LEU A 119 -9.42 -29.76 4.40
C LEU A 119 -9.50 -30.45 5.77
N PRO A 120 -8.52 -31.30 6.11
CA PRO A 120 -8.46 -31.95 7.42
C PRO A 120 -8.34 -30.90 8.52
N THR A 121 -9.10 -31.09 9.59
CA THR A 121 -8.93 -30.30 10.81
C THR A 121 -7.60 -30.68 11.44
N ILE A 122 -6.76 -29.68 11.67
CA ILE A 122 -5.46 -29.84 12.27
C ILE A 122 -5.39 -28.99 13.54
N ASP A 123 -4.89 -29.58 14.62
CA ASP A 123 -4.78 -28.95 15.94
C ASP A 123 -3.44 -28.23 16.11
N ASN A 124 -2.43 -28.60 15.31
CA ASN A 124 -1.12 -27.96 15.34
C ASN A 124 -0.43 -27.97 13.98
N LYS A 125 0.52 -27.04 13.82
CA LYS A 125 1.27 -26.85 12.56
C LYS A 125 2.12 -28.08 12.17
N GLY A 126 2.52 -28.92 13.13
CA GLY A 126 3.30 -30.12 12.85
C GLY A 126 2.55 -31.13 11.99
N GLN A 127 1.23 -31.23 12.17
CA GLN A 127 0.35 -32.14 11.42
C GLN A 127 0.29 -31.82 9.91
N TYR A 128 0.64 -30.61 9.47
CA TYR A 128 0.76 -30.28 8.04
C TYR A 128 1.84 -31.10 7.33
N TYR A 129 2.94 -31.40 8.03
CA TYR A 129 4.09 -32.10 7.44
C TYR A 129 4.01 -33.62 7.62
N SER A 130 3.00 -34.11 8.36
CA SER A 130 2.83 -35.53 8.67
C SER A 130 1.97 -36.29 7.65
N ASN A 131 1.30 -35.58 6.74
CA ASN A 131 0.38 -36.14 5.74
C ASN A 131 1.02 -36.24 4.33
N THR A 132 2.36 -36.23 4.23
CA THR A 132 3.12 -36.49 2.99
C THR A 132 3.88 -37.79 3.16
#